data_AF-A0A1M7LDX8-F1
#
_entry.id   AF-A0A1M7LDX8-F1
#
_cell.length_a   1.000
_cell.length_b   1.000
_cell.length_c   1.000
_cell.angle_alpha   90.00
_cell.angle_beta   90.00
_cell.angle_gamma   90.00
#
_symmetry.space_group_name_H-M   'P 1'
#
loop_
_entity.id
_entity.type
_entity.pdbx_description
1 polymer ?
#
loop_
_entity_poly.entity_id
_entity_poly.type
_entity_poly.pdbx_seq_one_letter_code
_entity_poly.pdbx_strand_id
1 'polypeptide(L)' 'MRNKECREGRKMFLLISHEIDEIQEKQAKELYGVRCFIRLPEELQEEWSNIPHEMDEVRDYISDIKEFIRFRQY' A
#
# COMPACT_ATOMS: atom_id res chain seq x y z
N MET A 1 0.29 -0.67 -17.81
CA MET A 1 -0.20 -2.04 -18.08
C MET A 1 -1.14 -2.44 -16.95
N ARG A 2 -2.44 -2.68 -17.20
CA ARG A 2 -3.36 -3.22 -16.17
C ARG A 2 -3.46 -4.72 -16.37
N ASN A 3 -2.73 -5.47 -15.54
CA ASN A 3 -2.72 -6.93 -15.58
C ASN A 3 -4.09 -7.46 -15.10
N LYS A 4 -4.72 -8.36 -15.86
CA LYS A 4 -6.06 -8.91 -15.58
C LYS A 4 -6.13 -9.56 -14.19
N GLU A 5 -5.02 -10.17 -13.77
CA GLU A 5 -4.86 -10.81 -12.46
C GLU A 5 -5.03 -9.85 -11.28
N CYS A 6 -4.66 -8.57 -11.42
CA CYS A 6 -4.84 -7.56 -10.37
C CYS A 6 -6.30 -7.09 -10.22
N ARG A 7 -7.15 -7.31 -11.23
CA ARG A 7 -8.58 -6.95 -11.14
C ARG A 7 -9.38 -8.00 -10.36
N GLU A 8 -9.08 -9.27 -10.58
CA GLU A 8 -9.87 -10.40 -10.09
C GLU A 8 -9.22 -11.10 -8.87
N GLY A 9 -7.93 -10.86 -8.62
CA GLY A 9 -7.17 -11.48 -7.52
C GLY A 9 -7.12 -10.65 -6.23
N ARG A 10 -6.74 -11.29 -5.12
CA ARG A 10 -6.56 -10.60 -3.83
C ARG A 10 -5.42 -9.60 -3.92
N LYS A 11 -5.71 -8.37 -3.53
CA LYS A 11 -4.76 -7.24 -3.52
C LYS A 11 -4.19 -7.06 -2.11
N MET A 12 -2.91 -6.71 -2.03
CA MET A 12 -2.25 -6.25 -0.81
C MET A 12 -1.78 -4.82 -1.02
N PHE A 13 -2.30 -3.89 -0.22
CA PHE A 13 -1.83 -2.52 -0.20
C PHE A 13 -0.59 -2.42 0.68
N LEU A 14 0.49 -1.88 0.12
CA LEU A 14 1.76 -1.70 0.81
C LEU A 14 1.83 -0.27 1.36
N LEU A 15 1.66 -0.15 2.68
CA LEU A 15 1.81 1.09 3.44
C LEU A 15 3.07 0.98 4.30
N ILE A 16 4.22 1.06 3.65
CA ILE A 16 5.55 0.93 4.26
C ILE A 16 6.50 1.91 3.58
N SER A 17 7.47 2.45 4.32
CA SER A 17 8.43 3.42 3.78
C SER A 17 9.51 2.81 2.88
N HIS A 18 9.59 1.49 2.82
CA HIS A 18 10.61 0.71 2.09
C HIS A 18 9.96 -0.36 1.22
N GLU A 19 10.75 -1.22 0.60
CA GLU A 19 10.25 -2.37 -0.16
C GLU A 19 10.05 -3.58 0.75
N ILE A 20 9.00 -4.37 0.49
CA ILE A 20 8.93 -5.71 1.11
C ILE A 20 10.05 -6.58 0.57
N ASP A 21 10.59 -7.46 1.41
CA ASP A 21 11.58 -8.43 0.95
C ASP A 21 10.94 -9.60 0.18
N GLU A 22 11.78 -10.38 -0.50
CA GLU A 22 11.33 -11.52 -1.31
C GLU A 22 10.59 -12.60 -0.49
N ILE A 23 10.96 -12.77 0.79
CA ILE A 23 10.34 -13.75 1.68
C ILE A 23 8.93 -13.31 2.04
N GLN A 24 8.75 -12.03 2.36
CA GLN A 24 7.44 -11.42 2.62
C GLN A 24 6.54 -11.49 1.39
N GLU A 25 7.06 -11.18 0.21
CA GLU A 25 6.32 -11.28 -1.04
C GLU A 25 5.87 -12.74 -1.31
N LYS A 26 6.77 -13.70 -1.12
CA LYS A 26 6.47 -15.12 -1.27
C LYS A 26 5.38 -15.58 -0.30
N GLN A 27 5.51 -15.24 0.98
CA GLN A 27 4.52 -15.58 2.00
C GLN A 27 3.15 -14.94 1.71
N ALA A 28 3.12 -13.68 1.27
CA ALA A 28 1.90 -12.99 0.85
C ALA A 28 1.18 -13.74 -0.28
N LYS A 29 1.93 -14.25 -1.27
CA LYS A 29 1.39 -15.03 -2.38
C LYS A 29 0.91 -16.42 -1.94
N GLU A 30 1.72 -17.15 -1.19
CA GLU A 30 1.47 -18.57 -0.87
C GLU A 30 0.44 -18.76 0.24
N LEU A 31 0.56 -18.00 1.34
CA LEU A 31 -0.29 -18.17 2.52
C LEU A 31 -1.59 -17.38 2.41
N TYR A 32 -1.51 -16.19 1.79
CA TYR A 32 -2.65 -15.28 1.71
C TYR A 32 -3.23 -15.19 0.30
N GLY A 33 -2.67 -15.86 -0.71
CA GLY A 33 -3.22 -15.85 -2.06
C GLY A 33 -3.18 -14.47 -2.74
N VAL A 34 -2.29 -13.58 -2.29
CA VAL A 34 -2.12 -12.24 -2.88
C VAL A 34 -1.63 -12.40 -4.33
N ARG A 35 -2.29 -11.70 -5.25
CA ARG A 35 -1.94 -11.68 -6.68
C ARG A 35 -1.42 -10.34 -7.14
N CYS A 36 -1.64 -9.29 -6.34
CA CYS A 36 -1.31 -7.93 -6.70
C CYS A 36 -0.84 -7.15 -5.48
N PHE A 37 0.29 -6.47 -5.63
CA PHE A 37 0.79 -5.52 -4.64
C PHE A 37 0.51 -4.11 -5.16
N ILE A 38 -0.20 -3.33 -4.35
CA ILE A 38 -0.55 -1.96 -4.67
C ILE A 38 0.28 -1.06 -3.77
N ARG A 39 1.23 -0.35 -4.37
CA ARG A 39 2.05 0.64 -3.67
C ARG A 39 1.35 1.99 -3.66
N LEU A 40 1.72 2.84 -2.71
CA LEU A 40 1.36 4.25 -2.78
C LEU A 40 1.97 4.89 -4.04
N PRO A 41 1.29 5.86 -4.65
CA PRO A 41 1.92 6.81 -5.56
C PRO A 41 3.11 7.49 -4.88
N GLU A 42 4.10 7.91 -5.66
CA GLU A 42 5.34 8.53 -5.17
C GLU A 42 5.08 9.68 -4.19
N GLU A 43 4.15 10.57 -4.52
CA GLU A 43 3.76 11.71 -3.66
C GLU A 43 3.28 11.26 -2.26
N LEU A 44 2.34 10.31 -2.21
CA LEU A 44 1.81 9.79 -0.93
C LEU A 44 2.85 8.94 -0.18
N GLN A 45 3.75 8.29 -0.91
CA GLN A 45 4.84 7.51 -0.35
C GLN A 45 5.87 8.41 0.33
N GLU A 46 6.19 9.56 -0.27
CA GLU A 46 7.04 10.59 0.32
C GLU A 46 6.41 11.19 1.57
N GLU A 47 5.12 11.53 1.52
CA GLU A 47 4.38 12.02 2.68
C GLU A 47 4.43 11.02 3.83
N TRP A 48 4.05 9.77 3.58
CA TRP A 48 4.08 8.69 4.57
C TRP A 48 5.47 8.48 5.19
N SER A 49 6.53 8.62 4.39
CA SER A 49 7.91 8.42 4.87
C SER A 49 8.45 9.58 5.69
N ASN A 50 7.84 10.76 5.58
CA ASN A 50 8.28 11.99 6.24
C ASN A 50 7.30 12.48 7.33
N ILE A 51 6.50 11.58 7.90
CA ILE A 51 5.61 11.93 9.02
C ILE A 51 6.45 12.52 10.18
N PRO A 52 6.16 13.76 10.62
CA PRO A 52 6.87 14.36 11.74
C PRO A 52 6.65 13.58 13.04
N HIS A 53 7.74 13.28 13.75
CA HIS A 53 7.71 12.56 15.03
C HIS A 53 7.08 13.36 16.18
N GLU A 54 6.95 14.68 15.99
CA GLU A 54 6.36 15.62 16.95
C GLU A 54 4.82 15.69 16.85
N MET A 55 4.20 15.01 15.87
CA MET A 55 2.75 15.02 15.73
C MET A 55 2.06 14.07 16.70
N ASP A 56 1.14 14.62 17.50
CA ASP A 56 0.30 13.85 18.42
C ASP A 56 -0.73 12.98 17.68
N GLU A 57 -1.24 13.44 16.53
CA GLU A 57 -2.21 12.72 15.71
C GLU A 57 -1.84 12.74 14.23
N VAL A 58 -1.80 11.57 13.59
CA VAL A 58 -1.54 11.45 12.14
C VAL A 58 -2.82 11.49 11.29
N ARG A 59 -3.99 11.63 11.91
CA ARG A 59 -5.30 11.40 11.27
C ARG A 59 -5.50 12.24 10.02
N ASP A 60 -5.18 13.53 10.11
CA ASP A 60 -5.35 14.51 9.04
C ASP A 60 -4.27 14.34 7.97
N TYR A 61 -3.05 14.01 8.41
CA TYR A 61 -1.90 13.78 7.54
C TYR A 61 -2.08 12.56 6.61
N ILE A 62 -2.81 11.53 7.05
CA ILE A 62 -3.03 10.30 6.26
C ILE A 62 -4.35 10.32 5.49
N SER A 63 -5.03 11.47 5.40
CA SER A 63 -6.34 11.60 4.75
C SER A 63 -6.28 11.16 3.28
N ASP A 64 -5.31 11.65 2.53
CA ASP A 64 -5.14 11.32 1.10
C ASP A 64 -4.76 9.84 0.88
N ILE A 65 -3.99 9.25 1.80
CA ILE A 65 -3.69 7.81 1.81
C ILE A 65 -4.98 6.99 2.02
N LYS A 66 -5.87 7.42 2.93
CA LYS A 66 -7.17 6.75 3.12
C LYS A 66 -8.04 6.86 1.87
N GLU A 67 -8.06 8.02 1.24
CA GLU A 67 -8.80 8.23 0.00
C GLU A 67 -8.27 7.31 -1.12
N PHE A 68 -6.94 7.24 -1.28
CA PHE A 68 -6.30 6.37 -2.25
C PHE A 68 -6.72 4.90 -2.08
N ILE A 69 -6.68 4.38 -0.84
CA ILE A 69 -7.08 2.99 -0.56
C ILE A 69 -8.56 2.79 -0.91
N ARG A 70 -9.44 3.71 -0.51
CA ARG A 70 -10.88 3.65 -0.77
C ARG A 70 -11.20 3.62 -2.27
N PHE A 71 -10.53 4.44 -3.09
CA PHE A 71 -10.79 4.50 -4.53
C PHE A 71 -10.20 3.34 -5.34
N ARG A 72 -9.22 2.60 -4.80
CA ARG A 72 -8.55 1.48 -5.49
C ARG A 72 -9.08 0.10 -5.09
N GLN A 73 -10.04 0.05 -4.16
CA GLN A 73 -10.71 -1.18 -3.75
C GLN A 73 -11.73 -1.69 -4.77
N TYR A 74 -12.34 -0.80 -5.56
CA TYR A 74 -13.30 -1.10 -6.63
C TYR A 74 -12.61 -1.18 -8.01
#